data_AF-H3AGQ9-F1
#
_entry.id   AF-H3AGQ9-F1
#
_cell.length_a   1.000
_cell.length_b   1.000
_cell.length_c   1.000
_cell.angle_alpha   90.00
_cell.angle_beta   90.00
_cell.angle_gamma   90.00
#
_symmetry.space_group_name_H-M   'P 1'
#
loop_
_entity.id
_entity.type
_entity.pdbx_description
1 polymer ?
#
loop_
_entity_poly.entity_id
_entity_poly.type
_entity_poly.pdbx_seq_one_letter_code
_entity_poly.pdbx_strand_id
1 'polypeptide(L)'
;MNTNEAKEYLAKRDVPQLFESLLTGLMYYRPDDPIEYLDNCLRKVKELGGTEKIRWDTFVGQEKRTLPPLNGGQLRRSFFRNESDSDLSETAELIEEYEVFDPTRPRPKIILVIGGPGSGKGTQSLKIAERYGFEYVSVGELLRKKIHNASSNRKWSLIAKIITNGELAPQETTITEIKQKLMQITDTQGIVLDGFPRDVGQALSFEDQ
;
A
#
# COMPACT_ATOMS: atom_id res chain seq x y z
N MET A 1 25.03 7.83 25.09
CA MET A 1 23.98 6.95 24.57
C MET A 1 24.26 6.72 23.10
N ASN A 2 24.72 5.52 22.75
CA ASN A 2 24.95 5.18 21.35
C ASN A 2 23.63 4.79 20.66
N THR A 3 23.64 4.70 19.32
CA THR A 3 22.44 4.42 18.53
C THR A 3 21.76 3.09 18.89
N ASN A 4 22.54 2.10 19.33
CA ASN A 4 22.01 0.79 19.70
C ASN A 4 21.33 0.84 21.08
N GLU A 5 21.94 1.50 22.06
CA GLU A 5 21.34 1.76 23.37
C GLU A 5 20.03 2.54 23.24
N ALA A 6 19.95 3.49 22.31
CA ALA A 6 18.72 4.22 22.04
C ALA A 6 17.61 3.34 21.45
N LYS A 7 17.94 2.52 20.46
CA LYS A 7 16.99 1.56 19.88
C LYS A 7 16.50 0.56 20.92
N GLU A 8 17.41 0.04 21.73
CA GLU A 8 17.08 -0.93 22.78
C GLU A 8 16.21 -0.31 23.87
N TYR A 9 16.52 0.92 24.31
CA TYR A 9 15.67 1.67 25.25
C TYR A 9 14.25 1.85 24.72
N LEU A 10 14.10 2.32 23.48
CA LEU A 10 12.79 2.58 22.87
C LEU A 10 11.99 1.29 22.72
N ALA A 11 12.63 0.22 22.26
CA ALA A 11 12.00 -1.09 22.10
C ALA A 11 11.57 -1.68 23.45
N LYS A 12 12.46 -1.66 24.46
CA LYS A 12 12.19 -2.21 25.80
C LYS A 12 11.08 -1.47 26.54
N ARG A 13 10.78 -0.24 26.14
CA ARG A 13 9.78 0.62 26.78
C ARG A 13 8.50 0.76 25.93
N ASP A 14 8.37 -0.03 24.86
CA ASP A 14 7.24 0.02 23.92
C ASP A 14 6.91 1.43 23.43
N VAL A 15 7.93 2.30 23.36
CA VAL A 15 7.77 3.71 23.01
C VAL A 15 7.24 3.86 21.58
N PRO A 16 7.73 3.11 20.57
CA PRO A 16 7.16 3.17 19.23
C PRO A 16 5.67 2.83 19.19
N GLN A 17 5.24 1.80 19.93
CA GLN A 17 3.84 1.36 19.98
C GLN A 17 2.94 2.38 20.67
N LEU A 18 3.44 3.03 21.71
CA LEU A 18 2.76 4.17 22.34
C LEU A 18 2.52 5.29 21.34
N PHE A 19 3.56 5.74 20.64
CA PHE A 19 3.42 6.82 19.67
C PHE A 19 2.51 6.43 18.49
N GLU A 20 2.59 5.19 18.01
CA GLU A 20 1.70 4.69 16.94
C GLU A 20 0.24 4.76 17.36
N SER A 21 -0.09 4.29 18.58
CA SER A 21 -1.46 4.34 19.11
C SER A 21 -2.00 5.77 19.25
N LEU A 22 -1.18 6.67 19.79
CA LEU A 22 -1.52 8.09 19.97
C LEU A 22 -1.75 8.78 18.63
N LEU A 23 -0.83 8.61 17.68
CA LEU A 23 -0.91 9.21 16.35
C LEU A 23 -2.11 8.67 15.56
N THR A 24 -2.41 7.38 15.69
CA THR A 24 -3.56 6.76 15.02
C THR A 24 -4.86 7.40 15.51
N GLY A 25 -5.04 7.54 16.83
CA GLY A 25 -6.21 8.23 17.39
C GLY A 25 -6.29 9.70 16.97
N LEU A 26 -5.18 10.42 16.99
CA LEU A 26 -5.10 11.83 16.59
C LEU A 26 -5.53 12.03 15.13
N MET A 27 -5.00 11.19 14.22
CA MET A 27 -5.33 11.23 12.79
C MET A 27 -6.78 10.84 12.51
N TYR A 28 -7.34 9.95 13.32
CA TYR A 28 -8.72 9.48 13.19
C TYR A 28 -9.73 10.54 13.62
N TYR A 29 -9.60 11.08 14.83
CA TYR A 29 -10.58 12.02 15.39
C TYR A 29 -10.35 13.47 14.99
N ARG A 30 -9.11 13.85 14.63
CA ARG A 30 -8.72 15.22 14.27
C ARG A 30 -9.30 16.28 15.24
N PRO A 31 -9.01 16.15 16.54
CA PRO A 31 -9.56 17.04 17.56
C PRO A 31 -9.10 18.50 17.34
N ASP A 32 -9.94 19.46 17.72
CA ASP A 32 -9.61 20.89 17.66
C ASP A 32 -8.43 21.25 18.57
N ASP A 33 -8.34 20.60 19.74
CA ASP A 33 -7.18 20.65 20.64
C ASP A 33 -6.41 19.32 20.62
N PRO A 34 -5.32 19.20 19.84
CA PRO A 34 -4.52 18.00 19.77
C PRO A 34 -3.70 17.73 21.04
N ILE A 35 -3.38 18.76 21.83
CA ILE A 35 -2.56 18.61 23.04
C ILE A 35 -3.40 18.06 24.18
N GLU A 36 -4.61 18.61 24.38
CA GLU A 36 -5.56 18.10 25.36
C GLU A 36 -5.94 16.64 25.05
N TYR A 37 -6.17 16.33 23.77
CA TYR A 37 -6.43 14.96 23.34
C TYR A 37 -5.29 14.00 23.70
N LEU A 38 -4.04 14.37 23.41
CA LEU A 38 -2.88 13.55 23.73
C LEU A 38 -2.67 13.38 25.24
N ASP A 39 -2.92 14.42 26.06
CA ASP A 39 -2.88 14.31 27.52
C ASP A 39 -3.90 13.29 28.03
N ASN A 40 -5.13 13.35 27.52
CA ASN A 40 -6.19 12.40 27.85
C ASN A 40 -5.82 10.97 27.44
N CYS A 41 -5.24 10.77 26.26
CA CYS A 41 -4.74 9.47 25.85
C CYS A 41 -3.66 8.95 26.81
N LEU A 42 -2.67 9.77 27.16
CA LEU A 42 -1.58 9.38 28.08
C LEU A 42 -2.09 9.06 29.49
N ARG A 43 -3.09 9.78 30.00
CA ARG A 43 -3.79 9.44 31.25
C ARG A 43 -4.44 8.06 31.16
N LYS A 44 -5.14 7.79 30.06
CA LYS A 44 -5.77 6.48 29.82
C LYS A 44 -4.74 5.35 29.71
N VAL A 45 -3.55 5.57 29.13
CA VAL A 45 -2.46 4.56 29.15
C VAL A 45 -2.06 4.22 30.59
N LYS A 46 -1.93 5.23 31.46
CA LYS A 46 -1.60 5.01 32.87
C LYS A 46 -2.71 4.22 33.59
N GLU A 47 -3.97 4.53 33.32
CA GLU A 47 -5.13 3.81 33.87
C GLU A 47 -5.18 2.35 33.41
N LEU A 48 -4.79 2.09 32.15
CA LEU A 48 -4.73 0.74 31.58
C LEU A 48 -3.58 -0.11 32.13
N GLY A 49 -2.65 0.49 32.87
CA GLY A 49 -1.54 -0.20 33.54
C GLY A 49 -0.18 -0.06 32.88
N GLY A 50 -0.06 0.69 31.78
CA GLY A 50 1.21 0.93 31.09
C GLY A 50 1.16 0.72 29.58
N THR A 51 2.31 0.91 28.93
CA THR A 51 2.47 0.83 27.47
C THR A 51 2.34 -0.59 26.92
N GLU A 52 2.52 -1.60 27.76
CA GLU A 52 2.38 -3.01 27.39
C GLU A 52 0.91 -3.45 27.22
N LYS A 53 -0.04 -2.63 27.70
CA LYS A 53 -1.49 -2.91 27.65
C LYS A 53 -2.19 -2.25 26.48
N ILE A 54 -1.50 -1.37 25.77
CA ILE A 54 -2.05 -0.66 24.61
C ILE A 54 -1.70 -1.39 23.31
N ARG A 55 -2.63 -1.38 22.37
CA ARG A 55 -2.44 -1.76 20.97
C ARG A 55 -2.44 -0.52 20.08
N TRP A 56 -2.07 -0.70 18.81
CA TRP A 56 -2.13 0.35 17.79
C TRP A 56 -3.52 1.00 17.64
N ASP A 57 -4.60 0.26 17.92
CA ASP A 57 -6.00 0.70 17.76
C ASP A 57 -6.67 1.17 19.07
N THR A 58 -5.94 1.28 20.18
CA THR A 58 -6.50 1.56 21.52
C THR A 58 -7.34 2.84 21.57
N PHE A 59 -6.97 3.83 20.77
CA PHE A 59 -7.63 5.13 20.70
C PHE A 59 -8.43 5.33 19.42
N VAL A 60 -8.87 4.24 18.77
CA VAL A 60 -9.76 4.28 17.60
C VAL A 60 -11.08 3.61 17.95
N GLY A 61 -12.19 4.16 17.48
CA GLY A 61 -13.52 3.57 17.71
C GLY A 61 -13.61 2.17 17.08
N GLN A 62 -14.01 1.17 17.87
CA GLN A 62 -14.31 -0.17 17.38
C GLN A 62 -15.68 -0.22 16.68
N GLU A 63 -15.86 0.54 15.61
CA GLU A 63 -16.91 0.18 14.65
C GLU A 63 -16.41 -1.05 13.89
N LYS A 64 -16.72 -2.24 14.43
CA LYS A 64 -16.59 -3.49 13.68
C LYS A 64 -17.61 -3.46 12.54
N ARG A 65 -17.26 -2.81 11.43
CA ARG A 65 -17.92 -3.08 10.16
C ARG A 65 -17.58 -4.52 9.81
N THR A 66 -18.57 -5.40 9.93
CA THR A 66 -18.46 -6.77 9.44
C THR A 66 -18.04 -6.71 7.99
N LEU A 67 -16.95 -7.41 7.65
CA LEU A 67 -16.55 -7.56 6.27
C LEU A 67 -17.76 -8.09 5.49
N PRO A 68 -18.07 -7.54 4.31
CA PRO A 68 -19.06 -8.15 3.45
C PRO A 68 -18.68 -9.62 3.22
N PRO A 69 -19.64 -10.54 3.20
CA PRO A 69 -19.35 -11.95 2.98
C PRO A 69 -18.54 -12.10 1.70
N LEU A 70 -17.48 -12.91 1.77
CA LEU A 70 -16.70 -13.32 0.60
C LEU A 70 -17.58 -14.28 -0.24
N ASN A 71 -18.61 -13.74 -0.88
CA ASN A 71 -19.30 -14.45 -1.94
C ASN A 71 -18.36 -14.47 -3.14
N GLY A 72 -17.69 -15.61 -3.32
CA GLY A 72 -17.07 -15.94 -4.59
C GLY A 72 -18.11 -15.80 -5.69
N GLY A 73 -17.83 -14.92 -6.66
CA GLY A 73 -18.57 -14.86 -7.92
C GLY A 73 -19.84 -14.01 -7.89
N GLN A 74 -19.70 -12.72 -8.13
CA GLN A 74 -20.46 -12.12 -9.22
C GLN A 74 -19.47 -11.44 -10.16
N LEU A 75 -19.34 -12.04 -11.34
CA LEU A 75 -18.77 -11.41 -12.52
C LEU A 75 -19.51 -10.08 -12.71
N ARG A 76 -18.90 -8.96 -12.33
CA ARG A 76 -19.36 -7.65 -12.81
C ARG A 76 -19.11 -7.66 -14.31
N ARG A 77 -20.11 -8.07 -15.10
CA ARG A 77 -20.19 -7.61 -16.49
C ARG A 77 -20.17 -6.09 -16.41
N SER A 78 -19.11 -5.46 -16.91
CA SER A 78 -19.15 -4.03 -17.16
C SER A 78 -20.35 -3.77 -18.04
N PHE A 79 -21.31 -3.02 -17.51
CA PHE A 79 -22.35 -2.38 -18.29
C PHE A 79 -21.66 -1.40 -19.26
N PHE A 80 -21.32 -1.84 -20.46
CA PHE A 80 -21.24 -0.93 -21.59
C PHE A 80 -22.62 -0.89 -22.23
N ARG A 81 -23.28 0.24 -22.00
CA ARG A 81 -24.55 0.61 -22.60
C ARG A 81 -24.25 1.07 -24.03
N ASN A 82 -24.96 0.48 -24.99
CA ASN A 82 -24.91 0.79 -26.41
C ASN A 82 -25.00 2.29 -26.70
N GLU A 83 -24.03 2.83 -27.46
CA GLU A 83 -24.28 3.88 -28.45
C GLU A 83 -23.41 3.64 -29.71
N SER A 84 -24.12 3.57 -30.85
CA SER A 84 -23.71 3.69 -32.26
C SER A 84 -22.56 2.84 -32.83
N ASP A 85 -22.97 1.86 -33.65
CA ASP A 85 -22.16 1.18 -34.67
C ASP A 85 -21.56 2.18 -35.69
N SER A 86 -20.25 2.47 -35.61
CA SER A 86 -19.47 2.83 -36.81
C SER A 86 -17.93 2.78 -36.68
N ASP A 87 -17.31 2.65 -35.51
CA ASP A 87 -15.83 2.73 -35.36
C ASP A 87 -15.15 1.44 -34.87
N LEU A 88 -15.69 0.28 -35.24
CA LEU A 88 -15.19 -1.04 -34.78
C LEU A 88 -13.89 -1.52 -35.47
N SER A 89 -13.31 -0.78 -36.43
CA SER A 89 -12.03 -1.17 -37.04
C SER A 89 -10.81 -0.54 -36.36
N GLU A 90 -10.94 0.64 -35.76
CA GLU A 90 -9.80 1.37 -35.17
C GLU A 90 -9.52 0.93 -33.73
N THR A 91 -10.54 0.44 -33.02
CA THR A 91 -10.39 -0.13 -31.66
C THR A 91 -9.90 -1.57 -31.66
N ALA A 92 -9.98 -2.28 -32.78
CA ALA A 92 -9.54 -3.68 -32.89
C ALA A 92 -8.01 -3.82 -32.89
N GLU A 93 -7.27 -2.78 -33.32
CA GLU A 93 -5.80 -2.79 -33.34
C GLU A 93 -5.16 -2.44 -31.98
N LEU A 94 -5.95 -1.91 -31.03
CA LEU A 94 -5.45 -1.50 -29.70
C LEU A 94 -5.67 -2.56 -28.61
N ILE A 95 -6.38 -3.64 -28.93
CA ILE A 95 -6.54 -4.81 -28.06
C ILE A 95 -5.55 -5.88 -28.54
N GLU A 96 -4.25 -5.59 -28.44
CA GLU A 96 -3.35 -6.67 -28.03
C GLU A 96 -3.75 -7.02 -26.60
N GLU A 97 -4.71 -7.93 -26.50
CA GLU A 97 -5.09 -8.58 -25.25
C GLU A 97 -3.82 -9.22 -24.71
N TYR A 98 -3.18 -8.51 -23.78
CA TYR A 98 -2.08 -9.00 -22.98
C TYR A 98 -2.62 -10.22 -22.21
N GLU A 99 -2.60 -11.41 -22.82
CA GLU A 99 -2.69 -12.70 -22.14
C GLU A 99 -1.43 -12.89 -21.29
N VAL A 100 -1.29 -12.06 -20.26
CA VAL A 100 -0.19 -12.09 -19.30
C VAL A 100 -0.33 -13.29 -18.37
N PHE A 101 -1.55 -13.79 -18.21
CA PHE A 101 -1.87 -14.95 -17.40
C PHE A 101 -2.63 -15.97 -18.22
N ASP A 102 -2.11 -17.20 -18.21
CA ASP A 102 -2.75 -18.39 -18.77
C ASP A 102 -4.19 -18.50 -18.22
N PRO A 103 -5.24 -18.40 -19.06
CA PRO A 103 -6.63 -18.41 -18.61
C PRO A 103 -7.04 -19.76 -17.98
N THR A 104 -6.25 -20.81 -18.17
CA THR A 104 -6.46 -22.12 -17.55
C THR A 104 -5.93 -22.19 -16.10
N ARG A 105 -5.16 -21.19 -15.68
CA ARG A 105 -4.60 -21.09 -14.33
C ARG A 105 -5.38 -20.10 -13.47
N PRO A 106 -5.51 -20.34 -12.16
CA PRO A 106 -6.09 -19.37 -11.26
C PRO A 106 -5.24 -18.09 -11.27
N ARG A 107 -5.89 -16.92 -11.34
CA ARG A 107 -5.18 -15.62 -11.29
C ARG A 107 -4.37 -15.51 -10.00
N PRO A 108 -3.14 -14.97 -10.05
CA PRO A 108 -2.32 -14.78 -8.87
C PRO A 108 -3.02 -13.83 -7.89
N LYS A 109 -2.88 -14.11 -6.59
CA LYS A 109 -3.39 -13.23 -5.53
C LYS A 109 -2.52 -11.98 -5.44
N ILE A 110 -3.09 -10.79 -5.60
CA ILE A 110 -2.38 -9.53 -5.34
C ILE A 110 -2.66 -9.10 -3.89
N ILE A 111 -1.61 -8.96 -3.10
CA ILE A 111 -1.68 -8.55 -1.70
C ILE A 111 -1.03 -7.18 -1.57
N LEU A 112 -1.82 -6.20 -1.14
CA LEU A 112 -1.37 -4.84 -0.85
C LEU A 112 -1.13 -4.73 0.66
N VAL A 113 0.06 -4.32 1.08
CA VAL A 113 0.38 -4.17 2.51
C VAL A 113 0.49 -2.69 2.86
N ILE A 114 -0.48 -2.22 3.67
CA ILE A 114 -0.60 -0.82 4.08
C ILE A 114 -0.27 -0.71 5.57
N GLY A 115 0.52 0.31 5.94
CA GLY A 115 0.86 0.59 7.32
C GLY A 115 1.64 1.89 7.47
N GLY A 116 1.54 2.51 8.64
CA GLY A 116 2.25 3.75 8.95
C GLY A 116 3.79 3.62 8.90
N PRO A 117 4.52 4.74 8.93
CA PRO A 117 5.98 4.71 9.10
C PRO A 117 6.35 3.95 10.38
N GLY A 118 7.33 3.05 10.30
CA GLY A 118 7.79 2.29 11.47
C GLY A 118 6.97 1.06 11.86
N SER A 119 5.78 0.81 11.26
CA SER A 119 4.92 -0.33 11.60
C SER A 119 5.48 -1.72 11.22
N GLY A 120 6.67 -1.77 10.63
CA GLY A 120 7.30 -3.03 10.20
C GLY A 120 6.70 -3.64 8.93
N LYS A 121 5.86 -2.91 8.17
CA LYS A 121 5.19 -3.45 6.97
C LYS A 121 6.14 -4.13 5.97
N GLY A 122 7.31 -3.55 5.68
CA GLY A 122 8.26 -4.16 4.74
C GLY A 122 8.80 -5.51 5.24
N THR A 123 9.05 -5.63 6.55
CA THR A 123 9.42 -6.90 7.18
C THR A 123 8.29 -7.92 7.07
N GLN A 124 7.04 -7.50 7.25
CA GLN A 124 5.89 -8.41 7.12
C GLN A 124 5.63 -8.81 5.66
N SER A 125 5.74 -7.88 4.72
CA SER A 125 5.58 -8.16 3.29
C SER A 125 6.58 -9.22 2.80
N LEU A 126 7.85 -9.11 3.20
CA LEU A 126 8.86 -10.13 2.91
C LEU A 126 8.50 -11.49 3.54
N LYS A 127 8.13 -11.52 4.82
CA LYS A 127 7.72 -12.76 5.50
C LYS A 127 6.50 -13.42 4.87
N ILE A 128 5.52 -12.63 4.41
CA ILE A 128 4.35 -13.15 3.70
C ILE A 128 4.79 -13.76 2.37
N ALA A 129 5.62 -13.06 1.61
CA ALA A 129 6.13 -13.55 0.33
C ALA A 129 6.89 -14.88 0.50
N GLU A 130 7.85 -14.94 1.42
CA GLU A 130 8.62 -16.15 1.73
C GLU A 130 7.73 -17.30 2.19
N ARG A 131 6.77 -17.05 3.08
CA ARG A 131 5.93 -18.10 3.66
C ARG A 131 5.01 -18.77 2.64
N TYR A 132 4.51 -18.02 1.67
CA TYR A 132 3.55 -18.50 0.68
C TYR A 132 4.16 -18.74 -0.71
N GLY A 133 5.47 -18.53 -0.87
CA GLY A 133 6.13 -18.63 -2.18
C GLY A 133 5.59 -17.60 -3.18
N PHE A 134 5.23 -16.41 -2.70
CA PHE A 134 4.74 -15.31 -3.53
C PHE A 134 5.88 -14.41 -3.97
N GLU A 135 5.70 -13.74 -5.10
CA GLU A 135 6.66 -12.75 -5.58
C GLU A 135 6.56 -11.47 -4.75
N TYR A 136 7.69 -10.97 -4.26
CA TYR A 136 7.75 -9.71 -3.53
C TYR A 136 8.11 -8.55 -4.46
N VAL A 137 7.32 -7.49 -4.45
CA VAL A 137 7.54 -6.30 -5.27
C VAL A 137 7.55 -5.04 -4.39
N SER A 138 8.72 -4.42 -4.23
CA SER A 138 8.85 -3.10 -3.63
C SER A 138 8.69 -2.00 -4.69
N VAL A 139 7.62 -1.22 -4.60
CA VAL A 139 7.35 -0.13 -5.56
C VAL A 139 8.41 0.97 -5.47
N GLY A 140 8.91 1.26 -4.27
CA GLY A 140 9.99 2.23 -4.10
C GLY A 140 11.30 1.78 -4.76
N GLU A 141 11.63 0.49 -4.71
CA GLU A 141 12.81 -0.04 -5.38
C GLU A 141 12.64 -0.09 -6.90
N LEU A 142 11.45 -0.49 -7.37
CA LEU A 142 11.08 -0.48 -8.79
C LEU A 142 11.30 0.91 -9.41
N LEU A 143 10.77 1.96 -8.77
CA LEU A 143 10.92 3.34 -9.24
C LEU A 143 12.37 3.81 -9.19
N ARG A 144 13.12 3.51 -8.10
CA ARG A 144 14.55 3.87 -8.00
C ARG A 144 15.39 3.20 -9.09
N LYS A 145 15.16 1.91 -9.37
CA LYS A 145 15.82 1.19 -10.47
C LYS A 145 15.50 1.83 -11.82
N LYS A 146 14.24 2.20 -12.06
CA LYS A 146 13.83 2.83 -13.31
C LYS A 146 14.47 4.21 -13.50
N ILE A 147 14.51 5.02 -12.44
CA ILE A 147 15.21 6.32 -12.44
C ILE A 147 16.68 6.15 -12.80
N HIS A 148 17.37 5.21 -12.16
CA HIS A 148 18.79 4.95 -12.43
C HIS A 148 19.01 4.52 -13.89
N ASN A 149 18.19 3.61 -14.41
CA ASN A 149 18.34 3.07 -15.76
C ASN A 149 17.91 4.06 -16.86
N ALA A 150 17.05 5.02 -16.54
CA ALA A 150 16.54 6.01 -17.48
C ALA A 150 17.16 7.41 -17.28
N SER A 151 18.41 7.46 -16.80
CA SER A 151 19.12 8.70 -16.44
C SER A 151 19.15 9.76 -17.56
N SER A 152 19.12 9.35 -18.83
CA SER A 152 19.09 10.25 -20.00
C SER A 152 17.69 10.74 -20.40
N ASN A 153 16.63 10.19 -19.79
CA ASN A 153 15.25 10.54 -20.10
C ASN A 153 14.77 11.73 -19.23
N ARG A 154 14.32 12.81 -19.89
CA ARG A 154 13.85 14.03 -19.21
C ARG A 154 12.71 13.77 -18.22
N LYS A 155 11.76 12.86 -18.54
CA LYS A 155 10.64 12.48 -17.64
C LYS A 155 11.19 11.89 -16.35
N TRP A 156 12.12 10.94 -16.45
CA TRP A 156 12.70 10.26 -15.28
C TRP A 156 13.61 11.16 -14.45
N SER A 157 14.30 12.12 -15.08
CA SER A 157 15.04 13.17 -14.36
C SER A 157 14.12 14.05 -13.50
N LEU A 158 12.94 14.44 -14.01
CA LEU A 158 11.95 15.20 -13.23
C LEU A 158 11.37 14.38 -12.08
N ILE A 159 11.02 13.12 -12.33
CA ILE A 159 10.52 12.22 -11.29
C ILE A 159 11.57 12.01 -10.19
N ALA A 160 12.85 11.89 -10.57
CA ALA A 160 13.94 11.78 -9.60
C ALA A 160 13.98 12.99 -8.66
N LYS A 161 13.80 14.21 -9.19
CA LYS A 161 13.77 15.44 -8.37
C LYS A 161 12.58 15.43 -7.40
N ILE A 162 11.38 15.07 -7.88
CA ILE A 162 10.17 14.97 -7.05
C ILE A 162 10.40 14.01 -5.87
N ILE A 163 10.90 12.80 -6.14
CA ILE A 163 11.17 11.80 -5.10
C ILE A 163 12.29 12.26 -4.15
N THR A 164 13.33 12.91 -4.66
CA THR A 164 14.43 13.44 -3.83
C THR A 164 13.96 14.55 -2.88
N ASN A 165 12.92 15.30 -3.26
CA ASN A 165 12.26 16.28 -2.41
C ASN A 165 11.31 15.65 -1.37
N GLY A 166 11.20 14.32 -1.34
CA GLY A 166 10.33 13.59 -0.41
C GLY A 166 8.87 13.49 -0.88
N GLU A 167 8.56 13.97 -2.08
CA GLU A 167 7.23 13.87 -2.68
C GLU A 167 6.99 12.50 -3.33
N LEU A 168 5.73 12.17 -3.57
CA LEU A 168 5.35 10.93 -4.25
C LEU A 168 5.58 11.05 -5.76
N ALA A 169 6.01 9.96 -6.38
CA ALA A 169 6.02 9.89 -7.84
C ALA A 169 4.60 10.05 -8.40
N PRO A 170 4.44 10.61 -9.61
CA PRO A 170 3.13 10.74 -10.24
C PRO A 170 2.39 9.39 -10.30
N GLN A 171 1.11 9.41 -9.99
CA GLN A 171 0.26 8.23 -9.88
C GLN A 171 0.29 7.36 -11.14
N GLU A 172 0.01 7.95 -12.31
CA GLU A 172 -0.01 7.23 -13.59
C GLU A 172 1.33 6.54 -13.87
N THR A 173 2.44 7.22 -13.56
CA THR A 173 3.77 6.63 -13.76
C THR A 173 4.00 5.47 -12.80
N THR A 174 3.58 5.61 -11.54
CA THR A 174 3.67 4.53 -10.56
C THR A 174 2.88 3.29 -11.00
N ILE A 175 1.63 3.47 -11.43
CA ILE A 175 0.79 2.35 -11.88
C ILE A 175 1.34 1.71 -13.15
N THR A 176 1.81 2.52 -14.11
CA THR A 176 2.43 2.00 -15.35
C THR A 176 3.62 1.09 -15.04
N GLU A 177 4.51 1.51 -14.14
CA GLU A 177 5.67 0.69 -13.77
C GLU A 177 5.26 -0.58 -13.02
N ILE A 178 4.27 -0.49 -12.12
CA ILE A 178 3.72 -1.68 -11.46
C ILE A 178 3.17 -2.64 -12.50
N LYS A 179 2.34 -2.18 -13.45
CA LYS A 179 1.78 -3.01 -14.52
C LYS A 179 2.87 -3.70 -15.34
N GLN A 180 3.89 -2.95 -15.76
CA GLN A 180 5.04 -3.51 -16.48
C GLN A 180 5.76 -4.60 -15.66
N LYS A 181 5.93 -4.39 -14.34
CA LYS A 181 6.55 -5.39 -13.47
C LYS A 181 5.68 -6.63 -13.29
N LEU A 182 4.36 -6.45 -13.12
CA LEU A 182 3.40 -7.56 -13.02
C LEU A 182 3.36 -8.40 -14.31
N MET A 183 3.47 -7.77 -15.47
CA MET A 183 3.54 -8.45 -16.77
C MET A 183 4.77 -9.35 -16.94
N GLN A 184 5.85 -9.09 -16.21
CA GLN A 184 7.05 -9.91 -16.22
C GLN A 184 6.96 -11.12 -15.28
N ILE A 185 5.92 -11.18 -14.44
CA ILE A 185 5.73 -12.23 -13.44
C ILE A 185 4.63 -13.16 -13.95
N THR A 186 5.02 -14.19 -14.70
CA THR A 186 4.08 -15.08 -15.41
C THR A 186 3.78 -16.38 -14.67
N ASP A 187 4.64 -16.81 -13.74
CA ASP A 187 4.51 -18.08 -13.03
C ASP A 187 4.56 -17.88 -11.51
N THR A 188 3.48 -17.36 -10.94
CA THR A 188 3.35 -17.19 -9.49
C THR A 188 1.92 -17.44 -9.00
N GLN A 189 1.79 -17.88 -7.75
CA GLN A 189 0.50 -18.05 -7.08
C GLN A 189 0.04 -16.76 -6.38
N GLY A 190 0.94 -15.79 -6.22
CA GLY A 190 0.61 -14.51 -5.59
C GLY A 190 1.75 -13.51 -5.63
N ILE A 191 1.41 -12.25 -5.43
CA ILE A 191 2.31 -11.11 -5.51
C ILE A 191 2.02 -10.22 -4.30
N VAL A 192 3.07 -9.87 -3.54
CA VAL A 192 3.00 -8.94 -2.43
C VAL A 192 3.59 -7.60 -2.86
N LEU A 193 2.76 -6.57 -2.93
CA LEU A 193 3.16 -5.20 -3.24
C LEU A 193 3.40 -4.40 -1.96
N ASP A 194 4.65 -3.94 -1.77
CA ASP A 194 5.03 -3.04 -0.68
C ASP A 194 5.25 -1.61 -1.17
N GLY A 195 4.68 -0.66 -0.43
CA GLY A 195 4.79 0.77 -0.69
C GLY A 195 3.76 1.33 -1.65
N PHE A 196 2.69 0.57 -1.95
CA PHE A 196 1.53 0.97 -2.76
C PHE A 196 0.25 0.31 -2.23
N PRO A 197 -0.91 0.98 -2.30
CA PRO A 197 -1.10 2.39 -2.62
C PRO A 197 -0.68 3.29 -1.45
N ARG A 198 -0.27 4.53 -1.75
CA ARG A 198 0.09 5.55 -0.74
C ARG A 198 -1.03 6.56 -0.49
N ASP A 199 -2.02 6.60 -1.37
CA ASP A 199 -3.22 7.41 -1.24
C ASP A 199 -4.41 6.67 -1.87
N VAL A 200 -5.61 7.17 -1.62
CA VAL A 200 -6.86 6.56 -2.11
C VAL A 200 -6.98 6.67 -3.63
N GLY A 201 -6.45 7.75 -4.23
CA GLY A 201 -6.47 7.93 -5.69
C GLY A 201 -5.75 6.79 -6.39
N GLN A 202 -4.56 6.44 -5.92
CA GLN A 202 -3.76 5.32 -6.40
C GLN A 202 -4.50 3.99 -6.35
N ALA A 203 -5.26 3.74 -5.28
CA ALA A 203 -6.04 2.52 -5.14
C ALA A 203 -7.15 2.45 -6.20
N LEU A 204 -7.91 3.54 -6.37
CA LEU A 204 -9.02 3.61 -7.33
C LEU A 204 -8.53 3.43 -8.77
N SER A 205 -7.50 4.16 -9.19
CA SER A 205 -7.01 4.05 -10.57
C SER A 205 -6.27 2.74 -10.87
N PHE A 206 -5.92 1.95 -9.85
CA PHE A 206 -5.41 0.60 -10.03
C PHE A 206 -6.54 -0.42 -10.21
N GLU A 207 -7.68 -0.21 -9.54
CA GLU A 207 -8.87 -1.05 -9.69
C GLU A 207 -9.56 -0.87 -11.05
N ASP A 208 -9.49 0.33 -11.63
CA ASP A 208 -10.08 0.66 -12.93
C ASP A 208 -9.27 0.16 -14.16
N GLN A 209 -8.14 -0.54 -13.95
CA GLN A 209 -7.23 -0.99 -15.03
C GLN A 209 -7.24 -2.50 -15.28
#